data_AF-A0A418QYI5-F1
#
_entry.id   AF-A0A418QYI5-F1
#
_cell.length_a   1.000
_cell.length_b   1.000
_cell.length_c   1.000
_cell.angle_alpha   90.00
_cell.angle_beta   90.00
_cell.angle_gamma   90.00
#
_symmetry.space_group_name_H-M   'P 1'
#
loop_
_entity.id
_entity.type
_entity.pdbx_description
1 polymer ?
#
loop_
_entity_poly.entity_id
_entity_poly.type
_entity_poly.pdbx_seq_one_letter_code
_entity_poly.pdbx_strand_id
1 'polypeptide(L)'
;MSEPDTTLGHKILGFFIKDAPAPAGSPPPGAAVATPAAARPTGAVDSRFSEHLASVLAKHNLPGPDYFEFRDALRGLGGLDLSETKQFQAAWASFKALGGSADVNQLVSTANQYLNVLGEDRTGFIKSVEAAIAERVGGLQQEQQQLQADTEALTQQLAEIQQKLAANAARLTAIGGEVTEQSDKLNQNRQNYEATYEHFTQQIKNDIARISQHLT
;
A
#
# COMPACT_ATOMS: atom_id res chain seq x y z
N MET A 1 4.18 11.03 34.25
CA MET A 1 4.16 10.74 32.80
C MET A 1 2.87 9.99 32.55
N SER A 2 1.88 10.66 31.98
CA SER A 2 0.58 10.06 31.68
C SER A 2 0.64 9.50 30.26
N GLU A 3 0.55 8.18 30.12
CA GLU A 3 0.41 7.53 28.82
C GLU A 3 -0.94 7.93 28.22
N PRO A 4 -1.01 8.38 26.94
CA PRO A 4 -2.27 8.72 26.32
C PRO A 4 -3.07 7.45 25.97
N ASP A 5 -4.38 7.50 26.17
CA ASP A 5 -5.40 6.50 25.82
C ASP A 5 -5.41 6.13 24.31
N THR A 6 -4.36 5.46 23.82
CA THR A 6 -4.27 4.94 22.44
C THR A 6 -5.09 3.66 22.25
N THR A 7 -5.77 3.17 23.29
CA THR A 7 -6.21 1.76 23.33
C THR A 7 -7.64 1.48 22.90
N LEU A 8 -8.60 2.41 23.00
CA LEU A 8 -10.00 2.07 22.69
C LEU A 8 -10.32 2.27 21.20
N GLY A 9 -9.91 3.40 20.62
CA GLY A 9 -10.14 3.73 19.21
C GLY A 9 -9.44 2.77 18.23
N HIS A 10 -8.17 2.45 18.49
CA HIS A 10 -7.43 1.48 17.66
C HIS A 10 -7.96 0.05 17.79
N LYS A 11 -8.49 -0.36 18.96
CA LYS A 11 -9.11 -1.68 19.15
C LYS A 11 -10.42 -1.79 18.38
N ILE A 12 -11.26 -0.74 18.42
CA ILE A 12 -12.50 -0.66 17.66
C ILE A 12 -12.17 -0.73 16.16
N LEU A 13 -11.26 0.09 15.65
CA LEU A 13 -10.86 0.04 14.23
C LEU A 13 -10.26 -1.31 13.82
N GLY A 14 -9.37 -1.89 14.64
CA GLY A 14 -8.74 -3.18 14.37
C GLY A 14 -9.72 -4.35 14.32
N PHE A 15 -10.80 -4.29 15.10
CA PHE A 15 -11.90 -5.26 15.04
C PHE A 15 -12.72 -5.17 13.74
N PHE A 16 -12.83 -3.98 13.12
CA PHE A 16 -13.76 -3.76 12.00
C PHE A 16 -13.12 -3.77 10.60
N ILE A 17 -11.78 -3.64 10.51
CA ILE A 17 -11.05 -3.54 9.22
C ILE A 17 -10.48 -4.90 8.76
N LYS A 18 -10.46 -5.94 9.62
CA LYS A 18 -9.73 -7.19 9.34
C LYS A 18 -10.37 -8.13 8.28
N ASP A 19 -11.63 -7.93 7.89
CA ASP A 19 -12.34 -8.81 6.94
C ASP A 19 -12.66 -8.13 5.59
N ALA A 20 -11.66 -7.59 4.91
CA ALA A 20 -11.75 -7.27 3.49
C ALA A 20 -10.90 -8.27 2.69
N PRO A 21 -11.48 -9.16 1.87
CA PRO A 21 -10.70 -10.04 1.01
C PRO A 21 -9.92 -9.19 0.00
N ALA A 22 -8.61 -9.41 -0.06
CA ALA A 22 -7.77 -8.85 -1.11
C ALA A 22 -8.28 -9.35 -2.48
N PRO A 23 -8.55 -8.46 -3.45
CA PRO A 23 -8.88 -8.91 -4.79
C PRO A 23 -7.64 -9.54 -5.42
N ALA A 24 -7.65 -10.87 -5.52
CA ALA A 24 -6.70 -11.63 -6.30
C ALA A 24 -7.05 -11.51 -7.79
N GLY A 25 -6.08 -11.10 -8.62
CA GLY A 25 -6.13 -11.26 -10.07
C GLY A 25 -5.72 -10.02 -10.85
N SER A 26 -4.49 -10.03 -11.36
CA SER A 26 -4.04 -9.10 -12.41
C SER A 26 -4.56 -9.56 -13.78
N PRO A 27 -5.28 -8.73 -14.57
CA PRO A 27 -5.54 -9.01 -15.98
C PRO A 27 -4.41 -8.43 -16.88
N PRO A 28 -4.22 -8.97 -18.10
CA PRO A 28 -3.18 -8.54 -19.04
C PRO A 28 -3.52 -7.18 -19.69
N PRO A 29 -2.52 -6.48 -20.30
CA PRO A 29 -2.69 -5.10 -20.74
C PRO A 29 -3.32 -5.05 -22.13
N GLY A 30 -4.46 -4.37 -22.27
CA GLY A 30 -5.02 -4.08 -23.59
C GLY A 30 -6.51 -3.85 -23.65
N ALA A 31 -7.03 -2.84 -22.95
CA ALA A 31 -8.24 -2.12 -23.34
C ALA A 31 -8.37 -0.87 -22.46
N ALA A 32 -8.38 0.31 -23.07
CA ALA A 32 -8.77 1.54 -22.40
C ALA A 32 -10.27 1.45 -22.07
N VAL A 33 -10.59 0.95 -20.88
CA VAL A 33 -11.95 1.01 -20.33
C VAL A 33 -12.06 2.33 -19.59
N ALA A 34 -12.95 3.21 -20.07
CA ALA A 34 -13.37 4.38 -19.32
C ALA A 34 -13.88 3.90 -17.96
N THR A 35 -13.11 4.19 -16.90
CA THR A 35 -13.50 3.90 -15.52
C THR A 35 -14.83 4.59 -15.24
N PRO A 36 -15.91 3.84 -14.93
CA PRO A 36 -17.10 4.46 -14.36
C PRO A 36 -16.66 5.11 -13.06
N ALA A 37 -17.01 6.38 -12.84
CA ALA A 37 -16.82 7.03 -11.56
C ALA A 37 -17.47 6.14 -10.48
N ALA A 38 -16.64 5.49 -9.66
CA ALA A 38 -17.11 4.56 -8.64
C ALA A 38 -18.10 5.31 -7.73
N ALA A 39 -19.34 4.81 -7.67
CA ALA A 39 -20.34 5.31 -6.75
C ALA A 39 -19.76 5.24 -5.33
N ARG A 40 -19.79 6.35 -4.61
CA ARG A 40 -19.33 6.39 -3.22
C ARG A 40 -20.17 5.40 -2.41
N PRO A 41 -19.56 4.53 -1.59
CA PRO A 41 -20.33 3.61 -0.76
C PRO A 41 -21.24 4.41 0.18
N THR A 42 -22.53 4.07 0.19
CA THR A 42 -23.50 4.60 1.13
C THR A 42 -23.51 3.76 2.40
N GLY A 43 -23.72 4.39 3.55
CA GLY A 43 -23.83 3.69 4.83
C GLY A 43 -25.10 2.84 4.90
N ALA A 44 -25.01 1.69 5.56
CA ALA A 44 -26.14 0.85 5.95
C ALA A 44 -26.06 0.56 7.45
N VAL A 45 -27.19 0.19 8.06
CA VAL A 45 -27.19 -0.30 9.44
C VAL A 45 -26.42 -1.62 9.47
N ASP A 46 -25.31 -1.63 10.22
CA ASP A 46 -24.45 -2.79 10.40
C ASP A 46 -24.74 -3.42 11.77
N SER A 47 -24.81 -4.75 11.83
CA SER A 47 -25.10 -5.48 13.06
C SER A 47 -24.05 -5.22 14.13
N ARG A 48 -22.77 -5.06 13.75
CA ARG A 48 -21.68 -4.85 14.69
C ARG A 48 -21.73 -3.48 15.35
N PHE A 49 -22.08 -2.45 14.57
CA PHE A 49 -22.30 -1.11 15.13
C PHE A 49 -23.56 -1.08 15.99
N SER A 50 -24.59 -1.85 15.61
CA SER A 50 -25.81 -1.99 16.42
C SER A 50 -25.51 -2.65 17.77
N GLU A 51 -24.70 -3.70 17.79
CA GLU A 51 -24.22 -4.38 19.02
C GLU A 51 -23.35 -3.46 19.89
N HIS A 52 -22.42 -2.72 19.28
CA HIS A 52 -21.58 -1.74 19.98
C HIS A 52 -22.42 -0.66 20.66
N LEU A 53 -23.31 -0.01 19.91
CA LEU A 53 -24.16 1.06 20.46
C LEU A 53 -25.12 0.52 21.53
N ALA A 54 -25.64 -0.71 21.38
CA ALA A 54 -26.40 -1.37 22.44
C ALA A 54 -25.55 -1.56 23.71
N SER A 55 -24.27 -1.95 23.57
CA SER A 55 -23.35 -2.08 24.71
C SER A 55 -23.05 -0.74 25.39
N VAL A 56 -22.92 0.34 24.61
CA VAL A 56 -22.71 1.70 25.11
C VAL A 56 -23.92 2.14 25.94
N LEU A 57 -25.13 1.96 25.40
CA LEU A 57 -26.36 2.28 26.11
C LEU A 57 -26.51 1.45 27.39
N ALA A 58 -26.24 0.15 27.35
CA ALA A 58 -26.32 -0.73 28.51
C ALA A 58 -25.34 -0.34 29.64
N LYS A 59 -24.14 0.15 29.30
CA LYS A 59 -23.16 0.64 30.29
C LYS A 59 -23.60 1.94 30.96
N HIS A 60 -24.42 2.73 30.29
CA HIS A 60 -24.94 4.01 30.78
C HIS A 60 -26.39 3.92 31.27
N ASN A 61 -26.90 2.70 31.54
CA ASN A 61 -28.26 2.49 31.99
C ASN A 61 -28.52 3.23 33.32
N LEU A 62 -29.61 3.99 33.37
CA LEU A 62 -29.96 4.79 34.53
C LEU A 62 -30.65 3.92 35.60
N PRO A 63 -30.55 4.29 36.90
CA PRO A 63 -31.26 3.58 37.94
C PRO A 63 -32.76 3.92 37.95
N GLY A 64 -33.60 2.89 38.08
CA GLY A 64 -35.06 3.02 38.12
C GLY A 64 -35.69 3.11 36.71
N PRO A 65 -37.03 3.18 36.62
CA PRO A 65 -37.69 3.22 35.31
C PRO A 65 -37.36 4.50 34.54
N ASP A 66 -36.90 4.33 33.30
CA ASP A 66 -36.49 5.40 32.40
C ASP A 66 -37.08 5.25 30.97
N TYR A 67 -36.50 5.97 30.01
CA TYR A 67 -36.86 5.88 28.60
C TYR A 67 -36.93 4.44 28.05
N PHE A 68 -36.04 3.54 28.44
CA PHE A 68 -36.04 2.16 27.96
C PHE A 68 -37.25 1.37 28.47
N GLU A 69 -37.61 1.48 29.75
CA GLU A 69 -38.81 0.84 30.28
C GLU A 69 -40.08 1.40 29.63
N PHE A 70 -40.13 2.70 29.36
CA PHE A 70 -41.23 3.31 28.60
C PHE A 70 -41.30 2.78 27.17
N ARG A 71 -40.16 2.70 26.47
CA ARG A 71 -40.06 2.19 25.11
C ARG A 71 -40.44 0.70 25.03
N ASP A 72 -40.07 -0.09 26.03
CA ASP A 72 -40.41 -1.51 26.09
C ASP A 72 -41.92 -1.69 26.36
N ALA A 73 -42.51 -0.87 27.25
CA ALA A 73 -43.96 -0.82 27.42
C ALA A 73 -44.69 -0.45 26.12
N LEU A 74 -44.16 0.55 25.37
CA LEU A 74 -44.71 0.94 24.08
C LEU A 74 -44.59 -0.17 23.04
N ARG A 75 -43.45 -0.87 22.98
CA ARG A 75 -43.25 -2.02 22.08
C ARG A 75 -44.25 -3.13 22.34
N GLY A 76 -44.55 -3.41 23.60
CA GLY A 76 -45.56 -4.42 23.99
C GLY A 76 -46.97 -4.12 23.47
N LEU A 77 -47.27 -2.85 23.14
CA LEU A 77 -48.57 -2.43 22.62
C LEU A 77 -48.64 -2.42 21.09
N GLY A 78 -47.51 -2.54 20.39
CA GLY A 78 -47.46 -2.44 18.93
C GLY A 78 -48.22 -3.54 18.17
N GLY A 79 -48.59 -4.62 18.85
CA GLY A 79 -49.44 -5.69 18.30
C GLY A 79 -50.94 -5.47 18.45
N LEU A 80 -51.36 -4.35 19.07
CA LEU A 80 -52.76 -4.02 19.30
C LEU A 80 -53.26 -3.00 18.27
N ASP A 81 -54.51 -3.13 17.84
CA ASP A 81 -55.18 -2.14 16.97
C ASP A 81 -55.60 -0.90 17.76
N LEU A 82 -54.59 -0.16 18.24
CA LEU A 82 -54.73 1.08 18.99
C LEU A 82 -54.12 2.22 18.19
N SER A 83 -54.74 3.40 18.24
CA SER A 83 -54.11 4.61 17.71
C SER A 83 -52.83 4.94 18.46
N GLU A 84 -51.86 5.57 17.78
CA GLU A 84 -50.56 5.97 18.37
C GLU A 84 -50.73 6.74 19.69
N THR A 85 -51.66 7.71 19.73
CA THR A 85 -51.98 8.44 20.97
C THR A 85 -52.39 7.52 22.12
N LYS A 86 -53.23 6.51 21.85
CA LYS A 86 -53.65 5.54 22.87
C LYS A 86 -52.52 4.61 23.28
N GLN A 87 -51.64 4.22 22.34
CA GLN A 87 -50.46 3.41 22.65
C GLN A 87 -49.51 4.17 23.59
N PHE A 88 -49.20 5.43 23.29
CA PHE A 88 -48.36 6.26 24.16
C PHE A 88 -49.00 6.53 25.53
N GLN A 89 -50.31 6.79 25.59
CA GLN A 89 -51.04 6.97 26.85
C GLN A 89 -51.04 5.69 27.71
N ALA A 90 -51.26 4.53 27.09
CA ALA A 90 -51.23 3.24 27.77
C ALA A 90 -49.82 2.88 28.25
N ALA A 91 -48.79 3.08 27.41
CA ALA A 91 -47.39 2.90 27.79
C ALA A 91 -47.01 3.83 28.96
N TRP A 92 -47.46 5.08 28.95
CA TRP A 92 -47.22 6.04 30.03
C TRP A 92 -47.90 5.63 31.35
N ALA A 93 -49.12 5.11 31.29
CA ALA A 93 -49.80 4.57 32.45
C ALA A 93 -49.03 3.37 33.05
N SER A 94 -48.60 2.43 32.20
CA SER A 94 -47.78 1.28 32.60
C SER A 94 -46.44 1.69 33.20
N PHE A 95 -45.74 2.64 32.57
CA PHE A 95 -44.47 3.19 33.05
C PHE A 95 -44.58 3.76 34.47
N LYS A 96 -45.61 4.59 34.72
CA LYS A 96 -45.88 5.13 36.07
C LYS A 96 -46.25 4.04 37.08
N ALA A 97 -47.03 3.04 36.67
CA ALA A 97 -47.41 1.92 37.54
C ALA A 97 -46.19 1.08 37.97
N LEU A 98 -45.15 1.03 37.15
CA LEU A 98 -43.87 0.37 37.44
C LEU A 98 -42.91 1.23 38.29
N GLY A 99 -43.37 2.38 38.80
CA GLY A 99 -42.57 3.28 39.64
C GLY A 99 -41.84 4.38 38.87
N GLY A 100 -42.16 4.57 37.58
CA GLY A 100 -41.65 5.68 36.79
C GLY A 100 -42.17 7.03 37.27
N SER A 101 -41.38 8.09 37.03
CA SER A 101 -41.76 9.46 37.39
C SER A 101 -43.07 9.87 36.71
N ALA A 102 -43.91 10.63 37.41
CA ALA A 102 -45.10 11.25 36.83
C ALA A 102 -44.78 12.50 36.00
N ASP A 103 -43.54 12.98 36.02
CA ASP A 103 -43.08 14.11 35.21
C ASP A 103 -42.54 13.63 33.86
N VAL A 104 -43.23 14.00 32.79
CA VAL A 104 -42.83 13.68 31.41
C VAL A 104 -41.47 14.31 31.06
N ASN A 105 -41.12 15.46 31.65
CA ASN A 105 -39.82 16.08 31.41
C ASN A 105 -38.67 15.21 31.93
N GLN A 106 -38.90 14.44 33.00
CA GLN A 106 -37.92 13.48 33.50
C GLN A 106 -37.70 12.35 32.49
N LEU A 107 -38.77 11.78 31.92
CA LEU A 107 -38.68 10.77 30.87
C LEU A 107 -37.91 11.30 29.64
N VAL A 108 -38.25 12.50 29.17
CA VAL A 108 -37.56 13.16 28.06
C VAL A 108 -36.09 13.43 28.40
N SER A 109 -35.79 13.83 29.64
CA SER A 109 -34.41 14.03 30.10
C SER A 109 -33.59 12.75 30.05
N THR A 110 -34.16 11.60 30.46
CA THR A 110 -33.46 10.31 30.34
C THR A 110 -33.20 9.91 28.88
N ALA A 111 -34.16 10.14 27.98
CA ALA A 111 -33.95 9.91 26.54
C ALA A 111 -32.82 10.79 25.97
N ASN A 112 -32.78 12.07 26.36
CA ASN A 112 -31.73 13.00 25.95
C ASN A 112 -30.36 12.60 26.51
N GLN A 113 -30.28 12.03 27.71
CA GLN A 113 -29.03 11.50 28.26
C GLN A 113 -28.49 10.34 27.39
N TYR A 114 -29.35 9.42 26.95
CA TYR A 114 -28.94 8.35 26.04
C TYR A 114 -28.51 8.88 24.66
N LEU A 115 -29.18 9.90 24.13
CA LEU A 115 -28.74 10.56 22.89
C LEU A 115 -27.38 11.23 23.05
N ASN A 116 -27.12 11.87 24.19
CA ASN A 116 -25.82 12.50 24.47
C ASN A 116 -24.70 11.45 24.52
N VAL A 117 -24.91 10.35 25.24
CA VAL A 117 -23.93 9.24 25.33
C VAL A 117 -23.62 8.67 23.93
N LEU A 118 -24.64 8.44 23.10
CA LEU A 118 -24.43 8.00 21.71
C LEU A 118 -23.69 9.05 20.88
N GLY A 119 -23.97 10.34 21.09
CA GLY A 119 -23.27 11.44 20.43
C GLY A 119 -21.79 11.54 20.81
N GLU A 120 -21.47 11.30 22.08
CA GLU A 120 -20.10 11.25 22.59
C GLU A 120 -19.32 10.07 22.01
N ASP A 121 -19.91 8.87 22.02
CA ASP A 121 -19.33 7.66 21.41
C ASP A 121 -19.07 7.87 19.91
N ARG A 122 -20.05 8.40 19.18
CA ARG A 122 -19.90 8.76 17.76
C ARG A 122 -18.75 9.72 17.53
N THR A 123 -18.59 10.73 18.39
CA THR A 123 -17.51 11.71 18.27
C THR A 123 -16.14 11.06 18.47
N GLY A 124 -16.02 10.16 19.45
CA GLY A 124 -14.79 9.38 19.68
C GLY A 124 -14.46 8.46 18.51
N PHE A 125 -15.48 7.81 17.94
CA PHE A 125 -15.32 6.95 16.77
C PHE A 125 -14.83 7.74 15.55
N ILE A 126 -15.45 8.89 15.22
CA ILE A 126 -15.04 9.71 14.08
C ILE A 126 -13.58 10.18 14.23
N LYS A 127 -13.17 10.64 15.41
CA LYS A 127 -11.76 11.01 15.66
C LYS A 127 -10.80 9.84 15.42
N SER A 128 -11.18 8.63 15.81
CA SER A 128 -10.37 7.43 15.59
C SER A 128 -10.27 7.08 14.10
N VAL A 129 -11.35 7.26 13.33
CA VAL A 129 -11.35 7.10 11.88
C VAL A 129 -10.47 8.14 11.21
N GLU A 130 -10.57 9.41 11.59
CA GLU A 130 -9.73 10.49 11.05
C GLU A 130 -8.24 10.24 11.32
N ALA A 131 -7.88 9.82 12.54
CA ALA A 131 -6.51 9.47 12.89
C ALA A 131 -5.97 8.32 12.04
N ALA A 132 -6.77 7.26 11.84
CA ALA A 132 -6.35 6.12 11.04
C ALA A 132 -6.28 6.43 9.53
N ILE A 133 -7.14 7.31 9.03
CA ILE A 133 -7.02 7.83 7.66
C ILE A 133 -5.71 8.63 7.55
N ALA A 134 -5.43 9.54 8.49
CA ALA A 134 -4.22 10.34 8.46
C ALA A 134 -2.95 9.48 8.51
N GLU A 135 -2.91 8.49 9.40
CA GLU A 135 -1.79 7.56 9.54
C GLU A 135 -1.60 6.70 8.27
N ARG A 136 -2.67 6.05 7.80
CA ARG A 136 -2.57 5.11 6.68
C ARG A 136 -2.34 5.81 5.35
N VAL A 137 -3.09 6.89 5.07
CA VAL A 137 -2.94 7.66 3.83
C VAL A 137 -1.64 8.46 3.87
N GLY A 138 -1.27 9.05 5.01
CA GLY A 138 0.01 9.73 5.16
C GLY A 138 1.20 8.80 4.94
N GLY A 139 1.17 7.60 5.54
CA GLY A 139 2.19 6.57 5.31
C GLY A 139 2.30 6.16 3.84
N LEU A 140 1.17 5.93 3.17
CA LEU A 140 1.15 5.60 1.73
C LEU A 140 1.68 6.74 0.85
N GLN A 141 1.38 8.00 1.18
CA GLN A 141 1.92 9.16 0.46
C GLN A 141 3.43 9.28 0.63
N GLN A 142 3.95 8.98 1.82
CA GLN A 142 5.37 9.02 2.11
C GLN A 142 6.12 7.90 1.37
N GLU A 143 5.56 6.69 1.37
CA GLU A 143 6.09 5.55 0.60
C GLU A 143 6.06 5.83 -0.91
N GLN A 144 4.99 6.43 -1.43
CA GLN A 144 4.89 6.84 -2.83
C GLN A 144 6.03 7.81 -3.21
N GLN A 145 6.27 8.84 -2.40
CA GLN A 145 7.34 9.82 -2.65
C GLN A 145 8.72 9.17 -2.61
N GLN A 146 8.96 8.27 -1.65
CA GLN A 146 10.22 7.53 -1.55
C GLN A 146 10.45 6.66 -2.78
N LEU A 147 9.45 5.86 -3.18
CA LEU A 147 9.55 5.00 -4.37
C LEU A 147 9.75 5.80 -5.65
N GLN A 148 9.15 6.99 -5.75
CA GLN A 148 9.35 7.88 -6.89
C GLN A 148 10.80 8.39 -6.95
N ALA A 149 11.35 8.87 -5.84
CA ALA A 149 12.75 9.30 -5.76
C ALA A 149 13.73 8.16 -6.06
N ASP A 150 13.47 6.96 -5.52
CA ASP A 150 14.28 5.77 -5.77
C ASP A 150 14.23 5.36 -7.25
N THR A 151 13.06 5.44 -7.88
CA THR A 151 12.89 5.14 -9.30
C THR A 151 13.67 6.13 -10.17
N GLU A 152 13.64 7.42 -9.84
CA GLU A 152 14.42 8.45 -10.55
C GLU A 152 15.93 8.19 -10.41
N ALA A 153 16.41 7.89 -9.20
CA ALA A 153 17.81 7.58 -8.94
C ALA A 153 18.28 6.32 -9.69
N LEU A 154 17.49 5.25 -9.67
CA LEU A 154 17.79 4.01 -10.41
C LEU A 154 17.78 4.24 -11.93
N THR A 155 16.90 5.10 -12.43
CA THR A 155 16.86 5.46 -13.85
C THR A 155 18.14 6.20 -14.28
N GLN A 156 18.65 7.10 -13.44
CA GLN A 156 19.93 7.78 -13.70
C GLN A 156 21.10 6.79 -13.70
N GLN A 157 21.16 5.89 -12.70
CA GLN A 157 22.19 4.85 -12.64
C GLN A 157 22.15 3.94 -13.87
N LEU A 158 20.95 3.57 -14.34
CA LEU A 158 20.79 2.76 -15.54
C LEU A 158 21.37 3.45 -16.77
N ALA A 159 21.12 4.75 -16.93
CA ALA A 159 21.68 5.54 -18.04
C ALA A 159 23.21 5.57 -18.01
N GLU A 160 23.82 5.77 -16.83
CA GLU A 160 25.27 5.72 -16.68
C GLU A 160 25.86 4.35 -17.01
N ILE A 161 25.20 3.27 -16.57
CA ILE A 161 25.62 1.90 -16.87
C ILE A 161 25.53 1.64 -18.37
N GLN A 162 24.46 2.09 -19.04
CA GLN A 162 24.32 1.98 -20.49
C GLN A 162 25.42 2.73 -21.24
N GLN A 163 25.79 3.93 -20.78
CA GLN A 163 26.91 4.68 -21.36
C GLN A 163 28.24 3.93 -21.19
N LYS A 164 28.50 3.35 -20.01
CA LYS A 164 29.70 2.53 -19.77
C LYS A 164 29.73 1.28 -20.64
N LEU A 165 28.59 0.61 -20.84
CA LEU A 165 28.48 -0.53 -21.75
C LEU A 165 28.82 -0.15 -23.19
N ALA A 166 28.30 0.97 -23.67
CA ALA A 166 28.60 1.48 -25.02
C ALA A 166 30.10 1.82 -25.18
N ALA A 167 30.69 2.49 -24.19
CA ALA A 167 32.11 2.82 -24.19
C ALA A 167 33.00 1.56 -24.21
N ASN A 168 32.66 0.55 -23.40
CA ASN A 168 33.39 -0.72 -23.37
C ASN A 168 33.27 -1.49 -24.68
N ALA A 169 32.07 -1.54 -25.29
CA ALA A 169 31.87 -2.18 -26.58
C ALA A 169 32.71 -1.51 -27.68
N ALA A 170 32.75 -0.17 -27.70
CA ALA A 170 33.60 0.58 -28.63
C ALA A 170 35.10 0.27 -28.42
N ARG A 171 35.54 0.21 -27.16
CA ARG A 171 36.93 -0.10 -26.83
C ARG A 171 37.32 -1.54 -27.21
N LEU A 172 36.42 -2.51 -27.02
CA LEU A 172 36.65 -3.89 -27.44
C LEU A 172 36.86 -4.00 -28.94
N THR A 173 36.02 -3.34 -29.74
CA THR A 173 36.18 -3.29 -31.21
C THR A 173 37.51 -2.66 -31.61
N ALA A 174 37.88 -1.53 -31.00
CA ALA A 174 39.15 -0.86 -31.28
C ALA A 174 40.35 -1.76 -30.96
N ILE A 175 40.36 -2.40 -29.78
CA ILE A 175 41.43 -3.32 -29.38
C ILE A 175 41.51 -4.52 -30.34
N GLY A 176 40.39 -5.06 -30.80
CA GLY A 176 40.39 -6.15 -31.78
C GLY A 176 41.08 -5.76 -33.10
N GLY A 177 40.85 -4.53 -33.56
CA GLY A 177 41.55 -3.96 -34.71
C GLY A 177 43.05 -3.78 -34.46
N GLU A 178 43.42 -3.17 -33.33
CA GLU A 178 44.82 -2.96 -32.91
C GLU A 178 45.57 -4.31 -32.82
N VAL A 179 44.96 -5.34 -32.22
CA VAL A 179 45.55 -6.69 -32.09
C VAL A 179 45.82 -7.30 -33.46
N THR A 180 44.87 -7.20 -34.39
CA THR A 180 45.01 -7.73 -35.75
C THR A 180 46.15 -7.03 -36.47
N GLU A 181 46.16 -5.69 -36.47
CA GLU A 181 47.19 -4.90 -37.14
C GLU A 181 48.59 -5.18 -36.60
N GLN A 182 48.74 -5.23 -35.27
CA GLN A 182 50.05 -5.53 -34.64
C GLN A 182 50.49 -6.97 -34.92
N SER A 183 49.56 -7.93 -34.93
CA SER A 183 49.87 -9.32 -35.25
C SER A 183 50.36 -9.46 -36.69
N ASP A 184 49.71 -8.78 -37.64
CA ASP A 184 50.10 -8.79 -39.05
C ASP A 184 51.48 -8.17 -39.26
N LYS A 185 51.74 -7.00 -38.63
CA LYS A 185 53.06 -6.34 -38.68
C LYS A 185 54.18 -7.23 -38.12
N LEU A 186 53.95 -7.88 -36.98
CA LEU A 186 54.92 -8.80 -36.37
C LEU A 186 55.17 -10.01 -37.27
N ASN A 187 54.12 -10.61 -37.83
CA ASN A 187 54.23 -11.73 -38.74
C ASN A 187 54.99 -11.37 -40.01
N GLN A 188 54.70 -10.20 -40.59
CA GLN A 188 55.40 -9.70 -41.78
C GLN A 188 56.87 -9.42 -41.48
N ASN A 189 57.19 -8.79 -40.35
CA ASN A 189 58.58 -8.56 -39.94
C ASN A 189 59.34 -9.88 -39.73
N ARG A 190 58.71 -10.89 -39.14
CA ARG A 190 59.28 -12.24 -39.04
C ARG A 190 59.58 -12.84 -40.41
N GLN A 191 58.60 -12.83 -41.33
CA GLN A 191 58.79 -13.37 -42.68
C GLN A 191 59.89 -12.63 -43.45
N ASN A 192 59.92 -11.30 -43.36
CA ASN A 192 60.96 -10.48 -43.97
C ASN A 192 62.34 -10.85 -43.42
N TYR A 193 62.46 -11.05 -42.10
CA TYR A 193 63.70 -11.48 -41.46
C TYR A 193 64.15 -12.87 -41.95
N GLU A 194 63.24 -13.86 -41.96
CA GLU A 194 63.54 -15.22 -42.43
C GLU A 194 63.98 -15.25 -43.89
N ALA A 195 63.28 -14.54 -44.78
CA ALA A 195 63.64 -14.44 -46.19
C ALA A 195 65.00 -13.74 -46.39
N THR A 196 65.27 -12.67 -45.63
CA THR A 196 66.56 -11.97 -45.68
C THR A 196 67.70 -12.86 -45.19
N TYR A 197 67.49 -13.57 -44.08
CA TYR A 197 68.45 -14.53 -43.53
C TYR A 197 68.75 -15.66 -44.52
N GLU A 198 67.72 -16.23 -45.16
CA GLU A 198 67.89 -17.28 -46.17
C GLU A 198 68.70 -16.77 -47.36
N HIS A 199 68.39 -15.57 -47.87
CA HIS A 199 69.12 -14.96 -48.98
C HIS A 199 70.62 -14.85 -48.70
N PHE A 200 71.01 -14.25 -47.57
CA PHE A 200 72.42 -14.11 -47.20
C PHE A 200 73.07 -15.47 -46.94
N THR A 201 72.37 -16.40 -46.31
CA THR A 201 72.88 -17.76 -46.06
C THR A 201 73.14 -18.51 -47.37
N GLN A 202 72.22 -18.43 -48.34
CA GLN A 202 72.42 -19.04 -49.66
C GLN A 202 73.54 -18.38 -50.44
N GLN A 203 73.66 -17.05 -50.38
CA GLN A 203 74.76 -16.32 -51.00
C GLN A 203 76.11 -16.81 -50.45
N ILE A 204 76.27 -16.86 -49.12
CA ILE A 204 77.49 -17.37 -48.47
C ILE A 204 77.78 -18.81 -48.89
N LYS A 205 76.76 -19.70 -48.92
CA LYS A 205 76.93 -21.09 -49.37
C LYS A 205 77.40 -21.19 -50.82
N ASN A 206 76.83 -20.39 -51.72
CA ASN A 206 77.21 -20.35 -53.13
C ASN A 206 78.64 -19.82 -53.30
N ASP A 207 79.02 -18.79 -52.55
CA ASP A 207 80.36 -18.23 -52.55
C ASP A 207 81.39 -19.25 -52.06
N ILE A 208 81.10 -19.99 -50.98
CA ILE A 208 81.94 -21.10 -50.51
C ILE A 208 82.14 -22.16 -51.60
N ALA A 209 81.07 -22.54 -52.30
CA ALA A 209 81.14 -23.54 -53.38
C ALA A 209 82.05 -23.05 -54.53
N ARG A 210 81.91 -21.79 -54.95
CA ARG A 210 82.74 -21.18 -56.00
C ARG A 210 84.19 -21.04 -55.60
N ILE A 211 84.45 -20.60 -54.36
CA ILE A 211 85.80 -20.54 -53.78
C ILE A 211 86.45 -21.91 -53.85
N SER A 212 85.75 -22.95 -53.40
CA SER A 212 86.24 -24.34 -53.41
C SER A 212 86.52 -24.85 -54.83
N GLN A 213 85.73 -24.43 -55.83
CA GLN A 213 85.89 -24.86 -57.22
C GLN A 213 87.06 -24.17 -57.94
N HIS A 214 87.36 -22.92 -57.60
CA HIS A 214 88.33 -22.10 -58.34
C HIS A 214 89.68 -21.93 -57.65
N LEU A 215 89.77 -22.14 -56.33
CA LEU A 215 90.95 -21.84 -55.53
C LEU A 215 91.56 -23.07 -54.82
N THR A 216 90.99 -24.26 -55.04
CA THR A 216 91.49 -25.55 -54.55
C THR A 216 91.57 -26.54 -55.69
#